data_AF-A0A9C7W176-F1
#
_entry.id   AF-A0A9C7W176-F1
#
_cell.length_a   1.000
_cell.length_b   1.000
_cell.length_c   1.000
_cell.angle_alpha   90.00
_cell.angle_beta   90.00
_cell.angle_gamma   90.00
#
_symmetry.space_group_name_H-M   'P 1'
#
loop_
_entity.id
_entity.type
_entity.pdbx_description
1 polymer ?
#
loop_
_entity_poly.entity_id
_entity_poly.type
_entity_poly.pdbx_seq_one_letter_code
_entity_poly.pdbx_strand_id
1 'polypeptide(L)'
;MMKSIWKFFTSTRLAVVLSLLITIDVLTGTILLSSSPKALGAIDLEIFFYWLFGAGLNNLTASWWIFLLLILLALFVVNTIVCTVDSIVFMLRPRRDAARIKPRRILSQAIHLGFIIGLLGHLVSSASGFRTMDNRLFEGSSIPMPQSSELSLRLNKLDVAFTKNGDMQRMDAYLSLIRDKGVVKDKVVRLNEPLLYQGNAVYITHHGEAPESMKFELSGNGTQEIIKIKLHEKSVTSSRGYTLKLEGLIPDFARDSKGKVYSASKQYRNPALEVKVYKGEKFLVTGWFLLQYPDKTPLAFDGLKLVFSGLTYRPYAILTINRDPGAVIVLSGALIFIISLIWLLFIKGEGMELVKRQT
;
A
#
# COMPACT_ATOMS: atom_id res chain seq x y z
N MET A 1 -46.75 -17.52 8.24
CA MET A 1 -45.77 -16.46 7.88
C MET A 1 -44.44 -17.05 7.37
N MET A 2 -43.71 -17.86 8.15
CA MET A 2 -42.38 -18.42 7.78
C MET A 2 -42.36 -19.21 6.45
N LYS A 3 -43.36 -20.07 6.19
CA LYS A 3 -43.47 -20.82 4.92
C LYS A 3 -43.67 -19.91 3.69
N SER A 4 -44.30 -18.75 3.87
CA SER A 4 -44.52 -17.79 2.79
C SER A 4 -43.22 -17.05 2.43
N ILE A 5 -42.49 -16.61 3.46
CA ILE A 5 -41.18 -15.97 3.32
C ILE A 5 -40.19 -16.93 2.65
N TRP A 6 -40.15 -18.20 3.07
CA TRP A 6 -39.30 -19.22 2.45
C TRP A 6 -39.61 -19.40 0.96
N LYS A 7 -40.90 -19.54 0.60
CA LYS A 7 -41.33 -19.65 -0.81
C LYS A 7 -40.97 -18.42 -1.65
N PHE A 8 -41.06 -17.22 -1.07
CA PHE A 8 -40.64 -15.99 -1.74
C PHE A 8 -39.15 -16.04 -2.09
N PHE A 9 -38.29 -16.38 -1.13
CA PHE A 9 -36.85 -16.49 -1.35
C PHE A 9 -36.42 -17.75 -2.12
N THR A 10 -37.29 -18.74 -2.32
CA THR A 10 -37.02 -19.90 -3.21
C THR A 10 -37.35 -19.58 -4.67
N SER A 11 -37.89 -18.40 -4.97
CA SER A 11 -38.36 -18.04 -6.31
C SER A 11 -37.20 -17.76 -7.28
N THR A 12 -37.20 -18.42 -8.45
CA THR A 12 -36.29 -18.11 -9.56
C THR A 12 -36.60 -16.77 -10.20
N ARG A 13 -37.86 -16.31 -10.17
CA ARG A 13 -38.24 -14.98 -10.67
C ARG A 13 -37.58 -13.88 -9.84
N LEU A 14 -37.49 -14.07 -8.53
CA LEU A 14 -36.80 -13.15 -7.63
C LEU A 14 -35.31 -13.06 -8.01
N ALA A 15 -34.66 -14.19 -8.25
CA ALA A 15 -33.26 -14.23 -8.67
C ALA A 15 -33.01 -13.43 -9.96
N VAL A 16 -33.87 -13.61 -10.98
CA VAL A 16 -33.78 -12.87 -12.25
C VAL A 16 -33.97 -11.37 -12.04
N VAL A 17 -34.96 -10.96 -11.25
CA VAL A 17 -35.22 -9.54 -10.96
C VAL A 17 -34.06 -8.92 -10.19
N LEU A 18 -33.57 -9.59 -9.13
CA LEU A 18 -32.42 -9.11 -8.35
C LEU A 18 -31.16 -8.99 -9.23
N SER A 19 -30.89 -9.97 -10.09
CA SER A 19 -29.76 -9.91 -11.02
C SER A 19 -29.87 -8.73 -11.99
N LEU A 20 -31.07 -8.45 -12.51
CA LEU A 20 -31.29 -7.30 -13.39
C LEU A 20 -31.07 -5.97 -12.66
N LEU A 21 -31.60 -5.85 -11.43
CA LEU A 21 -31.40 -4.66 -10.59
C LEU A 21 -29.92 -4.43 -10.26
N ILE A 22 -29.19 -5.49 -9.90
CA ILE A 22 -27.74 -5.44 -9.65
C ILE A 22 -27.01 -4.94 -10.90
N THR A 23 -27.33 -5.48 -12.09
CA THR A 23 -26.70 -5.05 -13.34
C THR A 23 -26.96 -3.57 -13.65
N ILE A 24 -28.19 -3.11 -13.46
CA ILE A 24 -28.55 -1.69 -13.67
C ILE A 24 -27.78 -0.80 -12.68
N ASP A 25 -27.75 -1.18 -11.41
CA ASP A 25 -27.08 -0.43 -10.36
C ASP A 25 -25.56 -0.36 -10.59
N VAL A 26 -24.91 -1.46 -10.97
CA VAL A 26 -23.48 -1.48 -11.34
C VAL A 26 -23.20 -0.59 -12.57
N LEU A 27 -24.09 -0.58 -13.56
CA LEU A 27 -23.95 0.29 -14.73
C LEU A 27 -24.06 1.77 -14.33
N THR A 28 -25.04 2.12 -13.47
CA THR A 28 -25.16 3.46 -12.90
C THR A 28 -23.92 3.83 -12.08
N GLY A 29 -23.43 2.92 -11.25
CA GLY A 29 -22.22 3.10 -10.44
C GLY A 29 -20.98 3.37 -11.29
N THR A 30 -20.84 2.69 -12.42
CA THR A 30 -19.72 2.91 -13.36
C THR A 30 -19.71 4.34 -13.91
N ILE A 31 -20.88 4.89 -14.24
CA ILE A 31 -21.03 6.29 -14.70
C ILE A 31 -20.69 7.25 -13.55
N LEU A 32 -21.24 7.01 -12.37
CA LEU A 32 -21.02 7.86 -11.20
C LEU A 32 -19.55 7.84 -10.72
N LEU A 33 -18.85 6.71 -10.86
CA LEU A 33 -17.46 6.55 -10.47
C LEU A 33 -16.55 7.57 -11.17
N SER A 34 -16.81 7.82 -12.46
CA SER A 34 -16.07 8.81 -13.25
C SER A 34 -16.31 10.27 -12.81
N SER A 35 -17.45 10.56 -12.16
CA SER A 35 -17.84 11.92 -11.80
C SER A 35 -17.17 12.44 -10.52
N SER A 36 -16.76 11.54 -9.61
CA SER A 36 -16.35 11.90 -8.24
C SER A 36 -15.01 11.26 -7.82
N PRO A 37 -13.91 11.53 -8.54
CA PRO A 37 -12.61 10.86 -8.31
C PRO A 37 -12.03 11.12 -6.91
N LYS A 38 -12.33 12.27 -6.29
CA LYS A 38 -11.84 12.58 -4.93
C LYS A 38 -12.48 11.72 -3.83
N ALA A 39 -13.77 11.40 -3.96
CA ALA A 39 -14.50 10.62 -2.96
C ALA A 39 -14.36 9.11 -3.20
N LEU A 40 -14.38 8.70 -4.47
CA LEU A 40 -14.41 7.29 -4.86
C LEU A 40 -13.03 6.73 -5.23
N GLY A 41 -12.03 7.58 -5.53
CA GLY A 41 -10.67 7.12 -5.88
C GLY A 41 -9.93 6.46 -4.73
N ALA A 42 -10.35 6.67 -3.48
CA ALA A 42 -9.77 6.02 -2.31
C ALA A 42 -10.27 4.58 -2.10
N ILE A 43 -11.33 4.13 -2.80
CA ILE A 43 -11.89 2.78 -2.66
C ILE A 43 -10.82 1.71 -2.93
N ASP A 44 -9.96 1.94 -3.93
CA ASP A 44 -8.91 0.98 -4.33
C ASP A 44 -7.67 1.03 -3.42
N LEU A 45 -7.58 2.06 -2.57
CA LEU A 45 -6.44 2.33 -1.70
C LEU A 45 -6.67 1.83 -0.28
N GLU A 46 -7.93 1.74 0.15
CA GLU A 46 -8.33 1.36 1.49
C GLU A 46 -9.02 -0.02 1.52
N ILE A 47 -9.24 -0.54 2.72
CA ILE A 47 -10.13 -1.70 2.90
C ILE A 47 -11.56 -1.22 2.69
N PHE A 48 -12.35 -2.03 1.99
CA PHE A 48 -13.73 -1.69 1.67
C PHE A 48 -14.56 -1.20 2.87
N PHE A 49 -14.58 -1.89 4.02
CA PHE A 49 -15.40 -1.46 5.16
C PHE A 49 -14.88 -0.21 5.86
N TYR A 50 -13.55 -0.06 5.98
CA TYR A 50 -12.97 1.16 6.53
C TYR A 50 -13.36 2.38 5.68
N TRP A 51 -13.26 2.24 4.35
CA TRP A 51 -13.69 3.26 3.41
C TRP A 51 -15.22 3.48 3.46
N LEU A 52 -16.01 2.40 3.44
CA LEU A 52 -17.48 2.43 3.38
C LEU A 52 -18.07 3.21 4.57
N PHE A 53 -17.61 2.93 5.78
CA PHE A 53 -18.08 3.59 7.00
C PHE A 53 -17.39 4.94 7.28
N GLY A 54 -16.33 5.28 6.54
CA GLY A 54 -15.67 6.58 6.58
C GLY A 54 -16.09 7.45 5.40
N ALA A 55 -15.26 7.48 4.35
CA ALA A 55 -15.45 8.32 3.17
C ALA A 55 -16.77 8.01 2.43
N GLY A 56 -17.20 6.75 2.40
CA GLY A 56 -18.45 6.31 1.78
C GLY A 56 -19.67 6.99 2.40
N LEU A 57 -19.85 6.86 3.72
CA LEU A 57 -20.94 7.52 4.46
C LEU A 57 -20.86 9.04 4.45
N ASN A 58 -19.65 9.61 4.40
CA ASN A 58 -19.48 11.07 4.34
C ASN A 58 -19.82 11.66 2.96
N ASN A 59 -19.91 10.85 1.91
CA ASN A 59 -20.17 11.29 0.53
C ASN A 59 -21.34 10.53 -0.11
N LEU A 60 -22.49 10.45 0.57
CA LEU A 60 -23.67 9.68 0.13
C LEU A 60 -24.14 10.01 -1.28
N THR A 61 -24.02 11.27 -1.72
CA THR A 61 -24.40 11.68 -3.09
C THR A 61 -23.60 10.94 -4.16
N ALA A 62 -22.33 10.62 -3.89
CA ALA A 62 -21.45 9.88 -4.80
C ALA A 62 -21.49 8.36 -4.57
N SER A 63 -21.79 7.91 -3.35
CA SER A 63 -21.63 6.51 -2.91
C SER A 63 -22.93 5.73 -2.70
N TRP A 64 -24.12 6.35 -2.80
CA TRP A 64 -25.41 5.70 -2.51
C TRP A 64 -25.63 4.37 -3.24
N TRP A 65 -25.19 4.29 -4.51
CA TRP A 65 -25.32 3.10 -5.34
C TRP A 65 -24.55 1.91 -4.74
N ILE A 66 -23.42 2.13 -4.06
CA ILE A 66 -22.68 1.06 -3.37
C ILE A 66 -23.51 0.49 -2.21
N PHE A 67 -24.22 1.33 -1.47
CA PHE A 67 -25.11 0.86 -0.40
C PHE A 67 -26.32 0.10 -0.97
N LEU A 68 -26.89 0.57 -2.09
CA LEU A 68 -27.95 -0.14 -2.80
C LEU A 68 -27.44 -1.51 -3.30
N LEU A 69 -26.26 -1.55 -3.91
CA LEU A 69 -25.58 -2.76 -4.37
C LEU A 69 -25.42 -3.78 -3.24
N LEU A 70 -24.96 -3.34 -2.07
CA LEU A 70 -24.79 -4.21 -0.90
C LEU A 70 -26.12 -4.83 -0.43
N ILE A 71 -27.20 -4.05 -0.41
CA ILE A 71 -28.54 -4.53 -0.05
C ILE A 71 -29.02 -5.56 -1.09
N LEU A 72 -28.90 -5.24 -2.38
CA LEU A 72 -29.30 -6.14 -3.47
C LEU A 72 -28.50 -7.44 -3.45
N LEU A 73 -27.18 -7.35 -3.22
CA LEU A 73 -26.31 -8.51 -3.10
C LEU A 73 -26.67 -9.37 -1.89
N ALA A 74 -26.97 -8.76 -0.74
CA ALA A 74 -27.40 -9.49 0.45
C ALA A 74 -28.71 -10.27 0.19
N LEU A 75 -29.69 -9.64 -0.46
CA LEU A 75 -30.94 -10.31 -0.85
C LEU A 75 -30.69 -11.46 -1.85
N PHE A 76 -29.78 -11.25 -2.80
CA PHE A 76 -29.40 -12.27 -3.78
C PHE A 76 -28.70 -13.47 -3.12
N VAL A 77 -27.83 -13.22 -2.13
CA VAL A 77 -27.20 -14.28 -1.32
C VAL A 77 -28.23 -15.06 -0.52
N VAL A 78 -29.18 -14.39 0.14
CA VAL A 78 -30.26 -15.07 0.88
C VAL A 78 -31.10 -15.94 -0.05
N ASN A 79 -31.49 -15.44 -1.22
CA ASN A 79 -32.17 -16.22 -2.26
C ASN A 79 -31.35 -17.44 -2.68
N THR A 80 -30.05 -17.27 -2.94
CA THR A 80 -29.15 -18.35 -3.33
C THR A 80 -29.01 -19.42 -2.24
N ILE A 81 -28.87 -19.01 -0.98
CA ILE A 81 -28.79 -19.93 0.18
C ILE A 81 -30.08 -20.74 0.30
N VAL A 82 -31.23 -20.08 0.28
CA VAL A 82 -32.55 -20.74 0.42
C VAL A 82 -32.78 -21.74 -0.71
N CYS A 83 -32.52 -21.35 -1.97
CA CYS A 83 -32.60 -22.24 -3.13
C CYS A 83 -31.64 -23.44 -3.02
N THR A 84 -30.45 -23.22 -2.46
CA THR A 84 -29.44 -24.27 -2.26
C THR A 84 -29.88 -25.27 -1.20
N VAL A 85 -30.39 -24.78 -0.07
CA VAL A 85 -30.91 -25.63 1.01
C VAL A 85 -32.08 -26.49 0.53
N ASP A 86 -33.05 -25.90 -0.18
CA ASP A 86 -34.22 -26.65 -0.70
C ASP A 86 -33.78 -27.75 -1.69
N SER A 87 -32.83 -27.42 -2.56
CA SER A 87 -32.26 -28.37 -3.54
C SER A 87 -31.50 -29.52 -2.89
N ILE A 88 -30.73 -29.25 -1.83
CA ILE A 88 -30.00 -30.29 -1.08
C ILE A 88 -30.97 -31.19 -0.32
N VAL A 89 -31.97 -30.63 0.37
CA VAL A 89 -33.01 -31.39 1.07
C VAL A 89 -33.76 -32.32 0.12
N PHE A 90 -34.06 -31.83 -1.09
CA PHE A 90 -34.69 -32.65 -2.13
C PHE A 90 -33.78 -33.78 -2.62
N MET A 91 -32.47 -33.54 -2.75
CA MET A 91 -31.49 -34.57 -3.15
C MET A 91 -31.30 -35.68 -2.12
N LEU A 92 -31.46 -35.37 -0.83
CA LEU A 92 -31.34 -36.35 0.26
C LEU A 92 -32.56 -37.28 0.38
N ARG A 93 -33.68 -36.99 -0.29
CA ARG A 93 -34.87 -37.88 -0.27
C ARG A 93 -34.66 -39.12 -1.17
N PRO A 94 -34.89 -40.35 -0.67
CA PRO A 94 -34.67 -41.58 -1.43
C PRO A 94 -35.63 -41.69 -2.64
N ARG A 95 -35.08 -41.90 -3.84
CA ARG A 95 -35.83 -42.13 -5.10
C ARG A 95 -35.19 -43.23 -5.94
N ARG A 96 -36.01 -43.99 -6.67
CA ARG A 96 -35.62 -45.18 -7.47
C ARG A 96 -34.79 -44.89 -8.74
N ASP A 97 -34.90 -43.71 -9.37
CA ASP A 97 -34.20 -43.36 -10.63
C ASP A 97 -33.00 -42.40 -10.47
N ALA A 98 -32.31 -42.47 -9.33
CA ALA A 98 -31.45 -41.39 -8.88
C ALA A 98 -30.05 -41.31 -9.55
N ALA A 99 -29.62 -42.27 -10.36
CA ALA A 99 -28.23 -42.39 -10.79
C ALA A 99 -27.80 -41.38 -11.88
N ARG A 100 -28.65 -41.05 -12.87
CA ARG A 100 -28.28 -40.16 -13.99
C ARG A 100 -28.58 -38.67 -13.75
N ILE A 101 -29.49 -38.34 -12.83
CA ILE A 101 -29.96 -36.96 -12.56
C ILE A 101 -29.10 -36.26 -11.48
N LYS A 102 -28.37 -37.03 -10.66
CA LYS A 102 -27.51 -36.53 -9.58
C LYS A 102 -26.40 -35.56 -10.01
N PRO A 103 -25.57 -35.84 -11.04
CA PRO A 103 -24.35 -35.06 -11.26
C PRO A 103 -24.63 -33.61 -11.69
N ARG A 104 -25.56 -33.36 -12.63
CA ARG A 104 -25.90 -31.98 -13.04
C ARG A 104 -26.42 -31.13 -11.88
N ARG A 105 -27.28 -31.71 -11.03
CA ARG A 105 -27.81 -31.00 -9.86
C ARG A 105 -26.71 -30.71 -8.84
N ILE A 106 -25.83 -31.67 -8.58
CA ILE A 106 -24.67 -31.46 -7.69
C ILE A 106 -23.79 -30.33 -8.21
N LEU A 107 -23.45 -30.33 -9.51
CA LEU A 107 -22.65 -29.26 -10.11
C LEU A 107 -23.33 -27.90 -10.04
N SER A 108 -24.65 -27.83 -10.28
CA SER A 108 -25.41 -26.59 -10.14
C SER A 108 -25.36 -26.04 -8.70
N GLN A 109 -25.41 -26.91 -7.69
CA GLN A 109 -25.26 -26.46 -6.29
C GLN A 109 -23.81 -26.11 -5.95
N ALA A 110 -22.83 -26.77 -6.57
CA ALA A 110 -21.42 -26.42 -6.41
C ALA A 110 -21.10 -25.02 -6.97
N ILE A 111 -21.79 -24.59 -8.04
CA ILE A 111 -21.72 -23.19 -8.52
C ILE A 111 -22.21 -22.22 -7.44
N HIS A 112 -23.40 -22.46 -6.85
CA HIS A 112 -23.92 -21.61 -5.78
C HIS A 112 -22.98 -21.57 -4.56
N LEU A 113 -22.44 -22.73 -4.18
CA LEU A 113 -21.51 -22.84 -3.07
C LEU A 113 -20.21 -22.07 -3.36
N GLY A 114 -19.65 -22.20 -4.56
CA GLY A 114 -18.46 -21.45 -4.98
C GLY A 114 -18.68 -19.93 -4.91
N PHE A 115 -19.84 -19.46 -5.36
CA PHE A 115 -20.22 -18.04 -5.25
C PHE A 115 -20.34 -17.58 -3.79
N ILE A 116 -21.04 -18.34 -2.94
CA ILE A 116 -21.20 -18.01 -1.50
C ILE A 116 -19.85 -18.01 -0.78
N ILE A 117 -18.99 -19.01 -1.03
CA ILE A 117 -17.64 -19.08 -0.46
C ILE A 117 -16.82 -17.87 -0.93
N GLY A 118 -16.90 -17.51 -2.21
CA GLY A 118 -16.23 -16.34 -2.77
C GLY A 118 -16.62 -15.05 -2.05
N LEU A 119 -17.92 -14.80 -1.89
CA LEU A 119 -18.43 -13.64 -1.16
C LEU A 119 -18.05 -13.64 0.31
N LEU A 120 -18.08 -14.81 0.97
CA LEU A 120 -17.64 -14.95 2.35
C LEU A 120 -16.15 -14.59 2.49
N GLY A 121 -15.32 -14.97 1.53
CA GLY A 121 -13.92 -14.55 1.47
C GLY A 121 -13.78 -13.04 1.42
N HIS A 122 -14.48 -12.36 0.51
CA HIS A 122 -14.47 -10.89 0.45
C HIS A 122 -14.96 -10.23 1.75
N LEU A 123 -15.97 -10.81 2.40
CA LEU A 123 -16.46 -10.33 3.69
C LEU A 123 -15.40 -10.45 4.79
N VAL A 124 -14.70 -11.59 4.86
CA VAL A 124 -13.60 -11.82 5.81
C VAL A 124 -12.47 -10.83 5.59
N SER A 125 -12.06 -10.61 4.34
CA SER A 125 -11.03 -9.64 3.98
C SER A 125 -11.42 -8.20 4.34
N SER A 126 -12.67 -7.83 4.08
CA SER A 126 -13.18 -6.48 4.37
C SER A 126 -13.29 -6.22 5.88
N ALA A 127 -13.60 -7.25 6.67
CA ALA A 127 -13.79 -7.12 8.11
C ALA A 127 -12.49 -7.22 8.93
N SER A 128 -11.51 -8.02 8.47
CA SER A 128 -10.32 -8.37 9.26
C SER A 128 -8.99 -8.13 8.56
N GLY A 129 -9.00 -7.72 7.29
CA GLY A 129 -7.80 -7.34 6.56
C GLY A 129 -7.23 -6.00 7.03
N PHE A 130 -6.11 -5.62 6.44
CA PHE A 130 -5.64 -4.24 6.48
C PHE A 130 -4.83 -3.87 5.25
N ARG A 131 -4.72 -2.56 4.98
CA ARG A 131 -3.81 -2.01 3.98
C ARG A 131 -3.26 -0.69 4.48
N THR A 132 -1.94 -0.57 4.47
CA THR A 132 -1.22 0.67 4.75
C THR A 132 -0.38 1.01 3.53
N MET A 133 -0.55 2.23 3.04
CA MET A 133 0.18 2.76 1.89
C MET A 133 1.20 3.78 2.36
N ASP A 134 2.10 4.18 1.47
CA ASP A 134 3.05 5.26 1.71
C ASP A 134 3.99 5.05 2.92
N ASN A 135 4.23 3.79 3.31
CA ASN A 135 5.18 3.47 4.36
C ASN A 135 6.59 3.74 3.86
N ARG A 136 7.13 4.92 4.19
CA ARG A 136 8.49 5.31 3.84
C ARG A 136 9.50 4.63 4.76
N LEU A 137 10.40 3.85 4.18
CA LEU A 137 11.45 3.13 4.88
C LEU A 137 12.82 3.50 4.32
N PHE A 138 13.64 4.18 5.13
CA PHE A 138 15.00 4.55 4.78
C PHE A 138 15.96 3.37 4.88
N GLU A 139 16.96 3.33 3.99
CA GLU A 139 17.99 2.30 4.02
C GLU A 139 18.73 2.29 5.36
N GLY A 140 18.82 1.14 6.02
CA GLY A 140 19.38 0.97 7.36
C GLY A 140 18.39 1.21 8.51
N SER A 141 17.19 1.73 8.25
CA SER A 141 16.14 1.93 9.26
C SER A 141 15.15 0.76 9.32
N SER A 142 14.35 0.75 10.38
CA SER A 142 13.24 -0.18 10.57
C SER A 142 11.94 0.55 10.86
N ILE A 143 10.82 -0.02 10.42
CA ILE A 143 9.45 0.40 10.79
C ILE A 143 8.73 -0.78 11.48
N PRO A 144 7.83 -0.53 12.43
CA PRO A 144 7.00 -1.59 12.98
C PRO A 144 6.06 -2.15 11.91
N MET A 145 5.78 -3.46 11.95
CA MET A 145 4.75 -4.05 11.11
C MET A 145 3.36 -3.62 11.61
N PRO A 146 2.44 -3.22 10.72
CA PRO A 146 1.08 -2.88 11.13
C PRO A 146 0.39 -4.06 11.83
N GLN A 147 -0.39 -3.77 12.87
CA GLN A 147 -1.12 -4.76 13.68
C GLN A 147 -0.26 -5.89 14.29
N SER A 148 1.07 -5.70 14.40
CA SER A 148 1.98 -6.64 15.06
C SER A 148 3.08 -5.89 15.81
N SER A 149 2.96 -5.77 17.14
CA SER A 149 3.95 -5.08 17.97
C SER A 149 5.32 -5.76 18.03
N GLU A 150 5.38 -7.07 17.78
CA GLU A 150 6.60 -7.86 17.89
C GLU A 150 7.44 -7.89 16.60
N LEU A 151 6.86 -7.47 15.47
CA LEU A 151 7.50 -7.55 14.16
C LEU A 151 7.91 -6.17 13.69
N SER A 152 9.11 -6.07 13.14
CA SER A 152 9.59 -4.88 12.45
C SER A 152 10.19 -5.24 11.10
N LEU A 153 10.06 -4.33 10.15
CA LEU A 153 10.58 -4.46 8.81
C LEU A 153 11.78 -3.52 8.65
N ARG A 154 12.94 -4.08 8.29
CA ARG A 154 14.17 -3.32 8.05
C ARG A 154 14.49 -3.32 6.56
N LEU A 155 14.85 -2.16 6.02
CA LEU A 155 15.47 -2.05 4.71
C LEU A 155 16.98 -2.12 4.90
N ASN A 156 17.62 -3.18 4.43
CA ASN A 156 19.07 -3.33 4.54
C ASN A 156 19.80 -2.57 3.44
N LYS A 157 19.25 -2.64 2.22
CA LYS A 157 19.81 -2.01 1.03
C LYS A 157 18.71 -1.77 0.00
N LEU A 158 18.80 -0.66 -0.72
CA LEU A 158 18.02 -0.38 -1.91
C LEU A 158 18.96 -0.30 -3.12
N ASP A 159 18.74 -1.15 -4.13
CA ASP A 159 19.49 -1.13 -5.37
C ASP A 159 18.55 -0.82 -6.54
N VAL A 160 18.78 0.31 -7.21
CA VAL A 160 17.97 0.77 -8.34
C VAL A 160 18.87 0.95 -9.54
N ALA A 161 18.58 0.21 -10.61
CA ALA A 161 19.32 0.27 -11.86
C ALA A 161 18.53 1.10 -12.88
N PHE A 162 19.23 2.01 -13.57
CA PHE A 162 18.67 2.86 -14.61
C PHE A 162 19.28 2.55 -15.97
N THR A 163 18.52 2.77 -17.04
CA THR A 163 19.03 2.79 -18.41
C THR A 163 19.96 4.00 -18.61
N LYS A 164 20.70 4.02 -19.71
CA LYS A 164 21.46 5.22 -20.12
C LYS A 164 20.57 6.45 -20.34
N ASN A 165 19.29 6.25 -20.62
CA ASN A 165 18.30 7.31 -20.85
C ASN A 165 17.63 7.77 -19.55
N GLY A 166 17.95 7.15 -18.41
CA GLY A 166 17.38 7.48 -17.10
C GLY A 166 16.13 6.70 -16.72
N ASP A 167 15.66 5.77 -17.55
CA ASP A 167 14.49 4.93 -17.23
C ASP A 167 14.88 3.87 -16.20
N MET A 168 14.00 3.59 -15.23
CA MET A 168 14.24 2.51 -14.27
C MET A 168 14.17 1.14 -14.95
N GLN A 169 15.24 0.35 -14.83
CA GLN A 169 15.28 -1.05 -15.27
C GLN A 169 14.95 -2.03 -14.15
N ARG A 170 15.46 -1.78 -12.95
CA ARG A 170 15.34 -2.70 -11.81
C ARG A 170 15.28 -1.94 -10.51
N MET A 171 14.53 -2.49 -9.56
CA MET A 171 14.38 -1.98 -8.21
C MET A 171 14.34 -3.17 -7.25
N ASP A 172 15.45 -3.36 -6.53
CA ASP A 172 15.63 -4.44 -5.56
C ASP A 172 15.72 -3.84 -4.15
N ALA A 173 14.74 -4.14 -3.30
CA ALA A 173 14.78 -3.81 -1.88
C ALA A 173 15.10 -5.04 -1.04
N TYR A 174 16.23 -5.01 -0.36
CA TYR A 174 16.69 -6.07 0.52
C TYR A 174 16.04 -5.87 1.88
N LEU A 175 14.96 -6.61 2.16
CA LEU A 175 14.18 -6.48 3.38
C LEU A 175 14.44 -7.64 4.35
N SER A 176 14.61 -7.29 5.62
CA SER A 176 14.59 -8.25 6.73
C SER A 176 13.36 -8.01 7.60
N LEU A 177 12.62 -9.07 7.86
CA LEU A 177 11.61 -9.10 8.90
C LEU A 177 12.26 -9.54 10.22
N ILE A 178 12.13 -8.72 11.25
CA ILE A 178 12.80 -8.88 12.54
C ILE A 178 11.75 -9.11 13.64
N ARG A 179 11.98 -10.11 14.50
CA ARG A 179 11.22 -10.37 15.73
C ARG A 179 12.20 -10.50 16.89
N ASP A 180 11.97 -9.78 17.99
CA ASP A 180 12.80 -9.86 19.20
C ASP A 180 14.32 -9.77 18.94
N LYS A 181 14.71 -8.92 17.96
CA LYS A 181 16.08 -8.70 17.44
C LYS A 181 16.67 -9.82 16.55
N GLY A 182 15.96 -10.93 16.37
CA GLY A 182 16.31 -11.97 15.41
C GLY A 182 15.69 -11.73 14.04
N VAL A 183 16.43 -12.05 12.97
CA VAL A 183 15.89 -12.06 11.61
C VAL A 183 15.03 -13.30 11.43
N VAL A 184 13.75 -13.10 11.17
CA VAL A 184 12.77 -14.19 10.94
C VAL A 184 12.66 -14.52 9.45
N LYS A 185 12.85 -13.53 8.59
CA LYS A 185 12.78 -13.72 7.14
C LYS A 185 13.55 -12.64 6.40
N ASP A 186 14.41 -13.07 5.49
CA ASP A 186 15.05 -12.20 4.50
C ASP A 186 14.43 -12.40 3.13
N LYS A 187 14.22 -11.31 2.40
CA LYS A 187 13.80 -11.37 1.00
C LYS A 187 14.27 -10.13 0.24
N VAL A 188 14.71 -10.36 -0.99
CA VAL A 188 14.80 -9.29 -2.00
C VAL A 188 13.41 -9.07 -2.58
N VAL A 189 12.79 -7.95 -2.22
CA VAL A 189 11.48 -7.54 -2.76
C VAL A 189 11.70 -6.77 -4.04
N ARG A 190 10.99 -7.21 -5.09
CA ARG A 190 10.99 -6.59 -6.42
C ARG A 190 9.59 -6.21 -6.83
N LEU A 191 9.47 -5.49 -7.94
CA LEU A 191 8.18 -5.29 -8.61
C LEU A 191 7.52 -6.66 -8.86
N ASN A 192 6.29 -6.83 -8.38
CA ASN A 192 5.50 -8.08 -8.43
C ASN A 192 6.07 -9.27 -7.65
N GLU A 193 7.15 -9.11 -6.87
CA GLU A 193 7.71 -10.17 -6.01
C GLU A 193 7.69 -9.75 -4.52
N PRO A 194 6.51 -9.71 -3.86
CA PRO A 194 6.37 -9.19 -2.50
C PRO A 194 6.95 -10.11 -1.43
N LEU A 195 7.30 -9.56 -0.26
CA LEU A 195 7.58 -10.37 0.93
C LEU A 195 6.27 -10.82 1.57
N LEU A 196 6.04 -12.14 1.57
CA LEU A 196 4.87 -12.77 2.17
C LEU A 196 5.23 -13.40 3.52
N TYR A 197 4.53 -13.04 4.59
CA TYR A 197 4.73 -13.63 5.92
C TYR A 197 3.47 -13.55 6.80
N GLN A 198 3.00 -14.69 7.31
CA GLN A 198 1.81 -14.80 8.19
C GLN A 198 0.57 -14.06 7.65
N GLY A 199 0.31 -14.17 6.34
CA GLY A 199 -0.81 -13.51 5.67
C GLY A 199 -0.58 -12.04 5.32
N ASN A 200 0.54 -11.44 5.75
CA ASN A 200 0.94 -10.10 5.33
C ASN A 200 1.75 -10.17 4.03
N ALA A 201 1.53 -9.21 3.15
CA ALA A 201 2.30 -8.99 1.95
C ALA A 201 2.89 -7.57 1.97
N VAL A 202 4.19 -7.48 1.68
CA VAL A 202 4.92 -6.22 1.59
C VAL A 202 5.34 -6.02 0.14
N TYR A 203 4.77 -5.00 -0.47
CA TYR A 203 5.05 -4.58 -1.83
C TYR A 203 5.92 -3.33 -1.82
N ILE A 204 6.81 -3.25 -2.79
CA ILE A 204 7.53 -2.02 -3.10
C ILE A 204 6.79 -1.25 -4.18
N THR A 205 6.55 0.04 -3.97
CA THR A 205 5.78 0.88 -4.90
C THR A 205 6.61 2.00 -5.51
N HIS A 206 7.46 2.66 -4.71
CA HIS A 206 8.31 3.76 -5.17
C HIS A 206 9.64 3.80 -4.41
N HIS A 207 10.59 4.58 -4.92
CA HIS A 207 11.83 4.94 -4.23
C HIS A 207 12.08 6.43 -4.34
N GLY A 208 13.01 6.91 -3.53
CA GLY A 208 13.63 8.21 -3.70
C GLY A 208 14.84 8.34 -2.80
N GLU A 209 15.40 9.53 -2.78
CA GLU A 209 16.44 9.89 -1.84
C GLU A 209 16.04 11.16 -1.11
N ALA A 210 16.37 11.26 0.17
CA ALA A 210 16.17 12.48 0.94
C ALA A 210 17.51 12.96 1.51
N PRO A 211 17.73 14.29 1.61
CA PRO A 211 18.85 14.83 2.36
C PRO A 211 18.87 14.27 3.80
N GLU A 212 20.02 13.76 4.25
CA GLU A 212 20.22 13.23 5.60
C GLU A 212 21.14 14.12 6.43
N SER A 213 22.27 14.54 5.85
CA SER A 213 23.29 15.30 6.57
C SER A 213 23.96 16.34 5.69
N MET A 214 24.41 17.42 6.32
CA MET A 214 25.30 18.41 5.73
C MET A 214 26.74 17.96 5.91
N LYS A 215 27.50 17.98 4.81
CA LYS A 215 28.91 17.59 4.79
C LYS A 215 29.77 18.84 4.82
N PHE A 216 30.70 18.89 5.77
CA PHE A 216 31.75 19.90 5.84
C PHE A 216 33.12 19.24 5.74
N GLU A 217 34.03 19.86 5.01
CA GLU A 217 35.41 19.44 4.89
C GLU A 217 36.29 20.37 5.70
N LEU A 218 36.94 19.83 6.72
CA LEU A 218 37.92 20.52 7.55
C LEU A 218 39.32 20.11 7.09
N SER A 219 40.08 21.06 6.55
CA SER A 219 41.41 20.84 5.97
C SER A 219 42.44 21.75 6.62
N GLY A 220 43.64 21.24 6.87
CA GLY A 220 44.75 22.02 7.42
C GLY A 220 45.71 21.16 8.24
N ASN A 221 46.94 21.64 8.40
CA ASN A 221 48.04 20.91 9.07
C ASN A 221 48.27 19.50 8.49
N GLY A 222 48.28 19.39 7.15
CA GLY A 222 48.55 18.14 6.43
C GLY A 222 47.47 17.06 6.49
N THR A 223 46.32 17.32 7.12
CA THR A 223 45.26 16.34 7.35
C THR A 223 43.89 16.88 6.93
N GLN A 224 43.02 16.02 6.40
CA GLN A 224 41.64 16.35 6.04
C GLN A 224 40.65 15.51 6.86
N GLU A 225 39.53 16.10 7.25
CA GLU A 225 38.44 15.47 7.99
C GLU A 225 37.09 15.85 7.37
N ILE A 226 36.20 14.87 7.24
CA ILE A 226 34.82 15.09 6.80
C ILE A 226 33.91 15.07 8.03
N ILE A 227 33.27 16.20 8.29
CA ILE A 227 32.32 16.39 9.38
C ILE A 227 30.91 16.30 8.79
N LYS A 228 30.07 15.39 9.32
CA LYS A 228 28.67 15.25 8.92
C LYS A 228 27.75 15.71 10.04
N ILE A 229 26.85 16.65 9.75
CA ILE A 229 25.84 17.13 10.68
C ILE A 229 24.48 16.68 10.16
N LYS A 230 23.77 15.82 10.89
CA LYS A 230 22.42 15.41 10.47
C LYS A 230 21.50 16.63 10.46
N LEU A 231 20.56 16.69 9.53
CA LEU A 231 19.70 17.87 9.36
C LEU A 231 18.82 18.19 10.58
N HIS A 232 18.57 17.21 11.46
CA HIS A 232 17.83 17.39 12.71
C HIS A 232 18.74 17.74 13.91
N GLU A 233 20.06 17.69 13.75
CA GLU A 233 21.04 18.07 14.76
C GLU A 233 21.45 19.53 14.59
N LYS A 234 21.63 20.24 15.71
CA LYS A 234 22.08 21.65 15.70
C LYS A 234 23.59 21.79 15.87
N SER A 235 24.29 20.74 16.24
CA SER A 235 25.74 20.79 16.41
C SER A 235 26.39 19.43 16.32
N VAL A 236 27.66 19.40 15.93
CA VAL A 236 28.51 18.20 15.99
C VAL A 236 29.90 18.59 16.45
N THR A 237 30.60 17.68 17.12
CA THR A 237 32.02 17.85 17.48
C THR A 237 32.89 17.02 16.55
N SER A 238 33.91 17.64 15.96
CA SER A 238 34.89 16.96 15.12
C SER A 238 35.84 16.09 15.96
N SER A 239 36.52 15.13 15.33
CA SER A 239 37.56 14.32 15.95
C SER A 239 38.74 15.15 16.49
N ARG A 240 38.92 16.35 15.96
CA ARG A 240 39.93 17.32 16.40
C ARG A 240 39.45 18.24 17.54
N GLY A 241 38.26 18.00 18.09
CA GLY A 241 37.70 18.73 19.24
C GLY A 241 37.06 20.08 18.90
N TYR A 242 36.72 20.33 17.63
CA TYR A 242 36.00 21.54 17.22
C TYR A 242 34.51 21.28 17.13
N THR A 243 33.71 22.10 17.83
CA THR A 243 32.24 22.00 17.79
C THR A 243 31.68 22.97 16.78
N LEU A 244 31.02 22.44 15.75
CA LEU A 244 30.29 23.22 14.76
C LEU A 244 28.85 23.31 15.24
N LYS A 245 28.32 24.53 15.38
CA LYS A 245 26.93 24.81 15.76
C LYS A 245 26.23 25.57 14.64
N LEU A 246 25.11 25.02 14.20
CA LEU A 246 24.21 25.60 13.22
C LEU A 246 23.30 26.59 13.93
N GLU A 247 23.35 27.86 13.54
CA GLU A 247 22.57 28.93 14.19
C GLU A 247 21.34 29.32 13.38
N GLY A 248 21.46 29.41 12.06
CA GLY A 248 20.33 29.83 11.23
C GLY A 248 20.54 29.64 9.73
N LEU A 249 19.43 29.50 9.02
CA LEU A 249 19.37 29.46 7.57
C LEU A 249 18.67 30.73 7.07
N ILE A 250 19.36 31.50 6.23
CA ILE A 250 18.78 32.67 5.56
C ILE A 250 18.41 32.27 4.13
N PRO A 251 17.18 32.54 3.65
CA PRO A 251 16.73 32.11 2.33
C PRO A 251 17.36 32.90 1.16
N ASP A 252 17.65 34.18 1.34
CA ASP A 252 18.22 35.03 0.28
C ASP A 252 19.34 35.91 0.83
N PHE A 253 20.54 35.37 0.88
CA PHE A 253 21.69 36.00 1.52
C PHE A 253 22.10 37.29 0.83
N ALA A 254 22.06 38.39 1.58
CA ALA A 254 22.58 39.68 1.20
C ALA A 254 23.34 40.33 2.36
N ARG A 255 24.19 41.30 2.04
CA ARG A 255 24.90 42.14 3.00
C ARG A 255 24.58 43.59 2.72
N ASP A 256 24.34 44.36 3.78
CA ASP A 256 24.17 45.81 3.64
C ASP A 256 25.53 46.50 3.42
N SER A 257 25.51 47.81 3.21
CA SER A 257 26.73 48.63 3.03
C SER A 257 27.66 48.63 4.25
N LYS A 258 27.19 48.16 5.41
CA LYS A 258 27.95 48.02 6.66
C LYS A 258 28.41 46.56 6.88
N GLY A 259 28.14 45.66 5.95
CA GLY A 259 28.51 44.24 6.02
C GLY A 259 27.59 43.38 6.89
N LYS A 260 26.49 43.91 7.42
CA LYS A 260 25.51 43.15 8.21
C LYS A 260 24.73 42.23 7.27
N VAL A 261 24.68 40.94 7.61
CA VAL A 261 23.94 39.94 6.86
C VAL A 261 22.44 40.09 7.12
N TYR A 262 21.63 40.02 6.06
CA TYR A 262 20.17 39.99 6.13
C TYR A 262 19.60 39.14 4.99
N SER A 263 18.31 38.84 5.06
CA SER A 263 17.58 38.18 3.96
C SER A 263 16.97 39.22 3.02
N ALA A 264 17.39 39.26 1.77
CA ALA A 264 16.83 40.18 0.77
C ALA A 264 15.37 39.85 0.41
N SER A 265 14.98 38.58 0.53
CA SER A 265 13.61 38.12 0.30
C SER A 265 13.27 36.93 1.20
N LYS A 266 12.01 36.49 1.18
CA LYS A 266 11.54 35.25 1.83
C LYS A 266 11.70 34.01 0.93
N GLN A 267 12.11 34.19 -0.33
CA GLN A 267 12.28 33.11 -1.28
C GLN A 267 13.70 32.55 -1.19
N TYR A 268 13.87 31.24 -1.31
CA TYR A 268 15.16 30.55 -1.23
C TYR A 268 16.01 30.75 -2.49
N ARG A 269 16.31 32.00 -2.85
CA ARG A 269 17.04 32.37 -4.07
C ARG A 269 18.54 32.23 -3.93
N ASN A 270 19.09 32.48 -2.75
CA ASN A 270 20.52 32.34 -2.44
C ASN A 270 20.70 31.94 -0.98
N PRO A 271 20.33 30.70 -0.61
CA PRO A 271 20.31 30.31 0.78
C PRO A 271 21.72 30.21 1.38
N ALA A 272 21.87 30.71 2.60
CA ALA A 272 23.12 30.66 3.35
C ALA A 272 22.90 30.17 4.78
N LEU A 273 23.82 29.31 5.23
CA LEU A 273 23.80 28.72 6.57
C LEU A 273 24.84 29.40 7.46
N GLU A 274 24.42 29.85 8.64
CA GLU A 274 25.31 30.34 9.68
C GLU A 274 25.86 29.19 10.51
N VAL A 275 27.17 29.10 10.59
CA VAL A 275 27.89 28.11 11.39
C VAL A 275 28.86 28.82 12.32
N LYS A 276 28.69 28.57 13.63
CA LYS A 276 29.63 28.99 14.67
C LYS A 276 30.54 27.83 15.03
N VAL A 277 31.83 28.11 15.18
CA VAL A 277 32.85 27.13 15.55
C VAL A 277 33.37 27.43 16.96
N TYR A 278 33.43 26.39 17.79
CA TYR A 278 33.94 26.44 19.15
C TYR A 278 35.06 25.41 19.35
N LYS A 279 35.91 25.63 20.35
CA LYS A 279 36.88 24.65 20.87
C LYS A 279 36.69 24.53 22.37
N GLY A 280 36.09 23.43 22.83
CA GLY A 280 35.48 23.40 24.16
C GLY A 280 34.40 24.47 24.27
N GLU A 281 34.46 25.31 25.31
CA GLU A 281 33.53 26.43 25.50
C GLU A 281 33.98 27.73 24.80
N LYS A 282 35.20 27.77 24.27
CA LYS A 282 35.75 28.98 23.63
C LYS A 282 35.18 29.15 22.22
N PHE A 283 34.50 30.26 21.97
CA PHE A 283 34.10 30.68 20.62
C PHE A 283 35.33 31.05 19.79
N LEU A 284 35.41 30.54 18.55
CA LEU A 284 36.49 30.84 17.62
C LEU A 284 36.05 31.80 16.52
N VAL A 285 35.04 31.40 15.75
CA VAL A 285 34.62 32.15 14.56
C VAL A 285 33.18 31.83 14.16
N THR A 286 32.52 32.76 13.46
CA THR A 286 31.25 32.54 12.78
C THR A 286 31.44 32.73 11.27
N GLY A 287 30.79 31.88 10.49
CA GLY A 287 30.86 31.91 9.03
C GLY A 287 29.50 31.67 8.40
N TRP A 288 29.29 32.28 7.24
CA TRP A 288 28.12 32.06 6.39
C TRP A 288 28.52 31.23 5.18
N PHE A 289 27.87 30.08 5.01
CA PHE A 289 28.12 29.15 3.91
C PHE A 289 27.00 29.24 2.88
N LEU A 290 27.33 29.61 1.64
CA LEU A 290 26.36 29.67 0.54
C LEU A 290 26.07 28.26 0.03
N LEU A 291 24.82 27.80 0.12
CA LEU A 291 24.47 26.43 -0.25
C LEU A 291 24.52 26.19 -1.77
N GLN A 292 24.34 27.24 -2.57
CA GLN A 292 24.46 27.17 -4.03
C GLN A 292 25.90 27.28 -4.54
N TYR A 293 26.80 27.84 -3.71
CA TYR A 293 28.21 28.06 -4.06
C TYR A 293 29.14 27.59 -2.94
N PRO A 294 29.10 26.29 -2.58
CA PRO A 294 29.82 25.70 -1.44
C PRO A 294 31.29 26.10 -1.34
N ASP A 295 31.99 26.14 -2.48
CA ASP A 295 33.43 26.40 -2.54
C ASP A 295 33.82 27.88 -2.36
N LYS A 296 32.85 28.80 -2.43
CA LYS A 296 33.13 30.26 -2.44
C LYS A 296 33.19 30.89 -1.05
N THR A 297 32.80 30.16 -0.01
CA THR A 297 32.76 30.67 1.37
C THR A 297 33.53 29.78 2.34
N PRO A 298 34.86 29.64 2.18
CA PRO A 298 35.67 28.94 3.17
C PRO A 298 35.75 29.75 4.47
N LEU A 299 35.70 29.06 5.60
CA LEU A 299 35.90 29.64 6.92
C LEU A 299 37.25 29.23 7.47
N ALA A 300 38.14 30.19 7.70
CA ALA A 300 39.49 29.94 8.24
C ALA A 300 39.55 30.24 9.75
N PHE A 301 40.15 29.34 10.52
CA PHE A 301 40.40 29.49 11.96
C PHE A 301 41.51 28.52 12.41
N ASP A 302 42.34 28.89 13.40
CA ASP A 302 43.41 28.03 13.94
C ASP A 302 44.32 27.36 12.87
N GLY A 303 44.57 28.03 11.73
CA GLY A 303 45.33 27.46 10.60
C GLY A 303 44.59 26.38 9.79
N LEU A 304 43.32 26.14 10.11
CA LEU A 304 42.40 25.23 9.43
C LEU A 304 41.45 26.00 8.51
N LYS A 305 40.93 25.29 7.51
CA LYS A 305 39.96 25.76 6.53
C LYS A 305 38.77 24.80 6.52
N LEU A 306 37.60 25.33 6.87
CA LEU A 306 36.32 24.63 6.83
C LEU A 306 35.54 25.04 5.58
N VAL A 307 35.07 24.07 4.80
CA VAL A 307 34.30 24.28 3.58
C VAL A 307 33.02 23.46 3.63
N PHE A 308 31.89 24.03 3.22
CA PHE A 308 30.67 23.26 3.00
C PHE A 308 30.82 22.46 1.70
N SER A 309 30.67 21.14 1.75
CA SER A 309 30.91 20.23 0.62
C SER A 309 29.60 19.76 -0.02
N GLY A 310 28.45 20.04 0.59
CA GLY A 310 27.13 19.69 0.07
C GLY A 310 26.28 18.87 1.03
N LEU A 311 25.23 18.25 0.50
CA LEU A 311 24.32 17.37 1.23
C LEU A 311 24.64 15.91 0.91
N THR A 312 24.58 15.05 1.92
CA THR A 312 24.51 13.60 1.71
C THR A 312 23.05 13.18 1.65
N TYR A 313 22.74 12.32 0.69
CA TYR A 313 21.40 11.79 0.51
C TYR A 313 21.32 10.36 1.03
N ARG A 314 20.15 10.00 1.55
CA ARG A 314 19.85 8.65 2.01
C ARG A 314 18.70 8.07 1.18
N PRO A 315 18.91 6.91 0.54
CA PRO A 315 17.86 6.22 -0.19
C PRO A 315 16.73 5.75 0.73
N TYR A 316 15.52 5.76 0.20
CA TYR A 316 14.35 5.16 0.84
C TYR A 316 13.46 4.45 -0.19
N ALA A 317 12.75 3.43 0.29
CA ALA A 317 11.66 2.80 -0.43
C ALA A 317 10.32 3.25 0.16
N ILE A 318 9.29 3.29 -0.69
CA ILE A 318 7.89 3.40 -0.29
C ILE A 318 7.27 2.02 -0.43
N LEU A 319 6.64 1.57 0.65
CA LEU A 319 6.09 0.23 0.77
C LEU A 319 4.58 0.28 0.99
N THR A 320 3.88 -0.65 0.35
CA THR A 320 2.49 -0.98 0.68
C THR A 320 2.48 -2.29 1.45
N ILE A 321 1.91 -2.28 2.65
CA ILE A 321 1.79 -3.46 3.50
C ILE A 321 0.31 -3.76 3.65
N ASN A 322 -0.11 -4.95 3.23
CA ASN A 322 -1.49 -5.38 3.34
C ASN A 322 -1.60 -6.81 3.88
N ARG A 323 -2.76 -7.12 4.43
CA ARG A 323 -3.16 -8.45 4.88
C ARG A 323 -4.53 -8.75 4.32
N ASP A 324 -4.62 -9.84 3.56
CA ASP A 324 -5.85 -10.32 2.95
C ASP A 324 -6.19 -11.73 3.47
N PRO A 325 -6.89 -11.84 4.62
CA PRO A 325 -7.19 -13.13 5.24
C PRO A 325 -8.20 -13.96 4.45
N GLY A 326 -9.06 -13.32 3.66
CA GLY A 326 -10.07 -14.00 2.85
C GLY A 326 -9.58 -14.42 1.47
N ALA A 327 -8.39 -14.00 1.00
CA ALA A 327 -7.87 -14.31 -0.33
C ALA A 327 -7.94 -15.81 -0.69
N VAL A 328 -7.51 -16.69 0.22
CA VAL A 328 -7.55 -18.15 -0.01
C VAL A 328 -8.98 -18.66 -0.11
N ILE A 329 -9.90 -18.11 0.67
CA ILE A 329 -11.32 -18.44 0.64
C ILE A 329 -11.93 -18.00 -0.70
N VAL A 330 -11.64 -16.77 -1.14
CA VAL A 330 -12.07 -16.24 -2.45
C VAL A 330 -11.59 -17.13 -3.58
N LEU A 331 -10.28 -17.45 -3.62
CA LEU A 331 -9.69 -18.31 -4.64
C LEU A 331 -10.30 -19.72 -4.65
N SER A 332 -10.55 -20.29 -3.46
CA SER A 332 -11.20 -21.60 -3.34
C SER A 332 -12.63 -21.58 -3.89
N GLY A 333 -13.41 -20.55 -3.53
CA GLY A 333 -14.77 -20.36 -4.04
C GLY A 333 -14.80 -20.17 -5.56
N ALA A 334 -13.91 -19.33 -6.09
CA ALA A 334 -13.76 -19.10 -7.53
C ALA A 334 -13.36 -20.37 -8.28
N LEU A 335 -12.43 -21.17 -7.73
CA LEU A 335 -12.00 -22.43 -8.33
C LEU A 335 -13.16 -23.44 -8.39
N ILE A 336 -13.91 -23.59 -7.29
CA ILE A 336 -15.11 -24.46 -7.25
C ILE A 336 -16.13 -23.99 -8.30
N PHE A 337 -16.40 -22.69 -8.36
CA PHE A 337 -17.35 -22.10 -9.31
C PHE A 337 -16.94 -22.39 -10.77
N ILE A 338 -15.68 -22.14 -11.12
CA ILE A 338 -15.15 -22.33 -12.48
C ILE A 338 -15.14 -23.81 -12.87
N ILE A 339 -14.62 -24.69 -12.01
CA ILE A 339 -14.60 -26.13 -12.28
C ILE A 339 -16.02 -26.65 -12.47
N SER A 340 -16.96 -26.24 -11.62
CA SER A 340 -18.35 -26.68 -11.70
C SER A 340 -19.04 -26.20 -12.98
N LEU A 341 -18.77 -24.96 -13.41
CA LEU A 341 -19.26 -24.44 -14.69
C LEU A 341 -18.72 -25.22 -15.88
N ILE A 342 -17.40 -25.44 -15.92
CA ILE A 342 -16.73 -26.18 -17.00
C ILE A 342 -17.32 -27.59 -17.09
N TRP A 343 -17.39 -28.31 -15.98
CA TRP A 343 -17.93 -29.67 -15.95
C TRP A 343 -19.41 -29.71 -16.35
N LEU A 344 -20.20 -28.68 -16.04
CA LEU A 344 -21.62 -28.64 -16.41
C LEU A 344 -21.81 -28.63 -17.94
N LEU A 345 -20.88 -28.01 -18.68
CA LEU A 345 -20.89 -27.99 -20.15
C LEU A 345 -20.64 -29.38 -20.75
N PHE A 346 -19.83 -30.22 -20.09
CA PHE A 346 -19.49 -31.56 -20.58
C PHE A 346 -20.54 -32.63 -20.21
N ILE A 347 -21.44 -32.35 -19.27
CA ILE A 347 -22.54 -33.27 -18.97
C ILE A 347 -23.67 -33.06 -19.98
N LYS A 348 -23.91 -34.06 -20.83
CA LYS A 348 -24.98 -34.07 -21.86
C LYS A 348 -26.32 -33.60 -21.30
N GLY A 349 -26.99 -32.73 -22.07
CA GLY A 349 -28.34 -32.27 -21.81
C GLY A 349 -29.41 -33.30 -22.15
N GLU A 350 -30.47 -33.35 -21.33
CA GLU A 350 -31.63 -34.24 -21.49
C GLU A 350 -32.27 -34.16 -22.89
N GLY A 351 -32.13 -33.03 -23.60
CA GLY A 351 -32.64 -32.87 -24.96
C GLY A 351 -32.07 -33.87 -25.98
N MET A 352 -30.83 -34.34 -25.81
CA MET A 352 -30.25 -35.34 -26.72
C MET A 352 -30.69 -36.78 -26.41
N GLU A 353 -31.16 -37.09 -25.21
CA GLU A 353 -31.71 -38.42 -24.90
C GLU A 353 -33.17 -38.57 -25.36
N LEU A 354 -33.94 -37.47 -25.39
CA LEU A 354 -35.30 -37.48 -25.95
C LEU A 354 -35.31 -37.75 -27.46
N VAL A 355 -34.37 -37.14 -28.21
CA VAL A 355 -34.19 -37.39 -29.65
C VAL A 355 -33.75 -38.84 -29.92
N LYS A 356 -32.94 -39.43 -29.02
CA LYS A 356 -32.52 -40.83 -29.10
C LYS A 356 -33.57 -41.87 -28.67
N ARG A 357 -34.67 -41.45 -28.03
CA ARG A 357 -35.81 -42.32 -27.71
C ARG A 357 -36.92 -42.26 -28.75
N GLN A 358 -36.86 -41.29 -29.67
CA GLN A 358 -37.80 -41.12 -30.78
C GLN A 358 -37.23 -41.57 -32.14
N THR A 359 -35.99 -42.05 -32.15
CA THR A 359 -35.33 -42.75 -33.26
C THR A 359 -35.06 -44.18 -32.82
#